data_AF-A0A1D2RG52-F1
#
_entry.id   AF-A0A1D2RG52-F1
#
_cell.length_a   1.000
_cell.length_b   1.000
_cell.length_c   1.000
_cell.angle_alpha   90.00
_cell.angle_beta   90.00
_cell.angle_gamma   90.00
#
_symmetry.space_group_name_H-M   'P 1'
#
loop_
_entity.id
_entity.type
_entity.pdbx_description
1 polymer ?
#
loop_
_entity_poly.entity_id
_entity_poly.type
_entity_poly.pdbx_seq_one_letter_code
_entity_poly.pdbx_strand_id
1 'polypeptide(L)'
;MDKANKKTELRLNMAIAMSLVLSIISFGALAYHLIEGWGWLDSVYFATTTLTTVGYGDLHPATDAGKIFTIIYVLSGVAIAFYVLSSMGRFMAGEL
;
A
#
# COMPACT_ATOMS: atom_id res chain seq x y z
N MET A 1 -8.58 -3.34 -31.48
CA MET A 1 -7.53 -3.56 -30.46
C MET A 1 -7.23 -5.04 -30.41
N ASP A 2 -5.96 -5.41 -30.59
CA ASP A 2 -5.50 -6.79 -30.67
C ASP A 2 -5.48 -7.46 -29.27
N LYS A 3 -5.86 -8.73 -29.15
CA LYS A 3 -5.93 -9.46 -27.87
C LYS A 3 -4.59 -9.51 -27.14
N ALA A 4 -3.49 -9.53 -27.90
CA ALA A 4 -2.13 -9.47 -27.36
C ALA A 4 -1.84 -8.15 -26.60
N ASN A 5 -2.44 -7.04 -27.04
CA ASN A 5 -2.24 -5.73 -26.40
C ASN A 5 -3.00 -5.65 -25.07
N LYS A 6 -4.24 -6.16 -25.01
CA LYS A 6 -5.07 -6.16 -23.80
C LYS A 6 -4.46 -6.98 -22.65
N LYS A 7 -3.88 -8.15 -22.98
CA LYS A 7 -3.15 -8.97 -22.00
C LYS A 7 -1.88 -8.29 -21.47
N THR A 8 -1.19 -7.51 -22.32
CA THR A 8 0.03 -6.79 -21.94
C THR A 8 -0.30 -5.60 -21.03
N GLU A 9 -1.34 -4.83 -21.34
CA GLU A 9 -1.87 -3.75 -20.49
C GLU A 9 -2.32 -4.26 -19.12
N LEU A 10 -2.98 -5.42 -19.09
CA LEU A 10 -3.41 -6.05 -17.83
C LEU A 10 -2.21 -6.41 -16.94
N ARG A 11 -1.17 -7.03 -17.51
CA ARG A 11 0.08 -7.36 -16.79
C ARG A 11 0.80 -6.11 -16.28
N LEU A 12 0.85 -5.07 -17.11
CA LEU A 12 1.48 -3.80 -16.75
C LEU A 12 0.74 -3.11 -15.60
N ASN A 13 -0.59 -3.05 -15.63
CA ASN A 13 -1.40 -2.47 -14.56
C ASN A 13 -1.22 -3.22 -13.22
N MET A 14 -1.14 -4.55 -13.25
CA MET A 14 -0.85 -5.35 -12.06
C MET A 14 0.57 -5.08 -11.52
N ALA A 15 1.56 -4.99 -12.39
CA ALA A 15 2.93 -4.66 -12.00
C ALA A 15 3.04 -3.24 -11.39
N ILE A 16 2.33 -2.26 -11.97
CA ILE A 16 2.23 -0.91 -11.44
C ILE A 16 1.57 -0.93 -10.05
N ALA A 17 0.46 -1.65 -9.88
CA ALA A 17 -0.23 -1.77 -8.60
C ALA A 17 0.69 -2.32 -7.50
N MET A 18 1.43 -3.40 -7.80
CA MET A 18 2.39 -3.99 -6.86
C MET A 18 3.55 -3.03 -6.53
N SER A 19 4.06 -2.31 -7.54
CA SER A 19 5.14 -1.34 -7.35
C SER A 19 4.69 -0.15 -6.49
N LEU A 20 3.45 0.31 -6.66
CA LEU A 20 2.86 1.36 -5.83
C LEU A 20 2.70 0.92 -4.37
N VAL A 21 2.25 -0.32 -4.13
CA VAL A 21 2.14 -0.89 -2.77
C VAL A 21 3.51 -0.96 -2.10
N LEU A 22 4.54 -1.44 -2.78
CA LEU A 22 5.89 -1.49 -2.22
C LEU A 22 6.45 -0.08 -1.95
N SER A 23 6.15 0.88 -2.83
CA SER A 23 6.58 2.27 -2.67
C SER A 23 5.94 2.93 -1.46
N ILE A 24 4.64 2.75 -1.25
CA ILE A 24 3.95 3.34 -0.09
C ILE A 24 4.39 2.69 1.22
N ILE A 25 4.61 1.37 1.25
CA ILE A 25 5.15 0.69 2.44
C ILE A 25 6.55 1.22 2.76
N SER A 26 7.41 1.36 1.74
CA SER A 26 8.77 1.87 1.92
C SER A 26 8.77 3.32 2.42
N PHE A 27 7.89 4.16 1.87
CA PHE A 27 7.71 5.55 2.31
C PHE A 27 7.16 5.63 3.73
N GLY A 28 6.14 4.83 4.06
CA GLY A 28 5.59 4.73 5.41
C GLY A 28 6.63 4.27 6.41
N ALA A 29 7.38 3.22 6.09
CA ALA A 29 8.45 2.70 6.95
C ALA A 29 9.55 3.74 7.19
N LEU A 30 10.00 4.45 6.14
CA LEU A 30 10.96 5.53 6.30
C LEU A 30 10.42 6.64 7.22
N ALA A 31 9.16 7.05 7.02
CA ALA A 31 8.54 8.08 7.84
C ALA A 31 8.42 7.65 9.31
N TYR A 32 7.95 6.43 9.59
CA TYR A 32 7.85 5.93 10.97
C TYR A 32 9.23 5.77 11.62
N HIS A 33 10.25 5.33 10.88
CA HIS A 33 11.62 5.26 11.38
C HIS A 33 12.13 6.64 11.82
N LEU A 34 11.84 7.68 11.02
CA LEU A 34 12.31 9.05 11.29
C LEU A 34 11.48 9.78 12.35
N ILE A 35 10.16 9.55 12.40
CA ILE A 35 9.23 10.27 13.28
C ILE A 35 9.13 9.60 14.66
N GLU A 36 9.00 8.29 14.70
CA GLU A 36 8.80 7.53 15.94
C GLU A 36 10.09 6.89 16.46
N GLY A 37 11.18 6.91 15.68
CA GLY A 37 12.47 6.34 16.08
C GLY A 37 12.46 4.80 16.17
N TRP A 38 11.47 4.15 15.59
CA TRP A 38 11.34 2.69 15.60
C TRP A 38 12.41 1.99 14.76
N GLY A 39 12.68 0.71 15.04
CA GLY A 39 13.52 -0.10 14.16
C GLY A 39 12.93 -0.22 12.75
N TRP A 40 13.78 -0.54 11.76
CA TRP A 40 13.33 -0.71 10.38
C TRP A 40 12.25 -1.80 10.22
N LEU A 41 12.40 -2.92 10.93
CA LEU A 41 11.44 -4.02 10.89
C LEU A 41 10.09 -3.60 11.50
N ASP A 42 10.11 -2.94 12.65
CA ASP A 42 8.89 -2.44 13.31
C ASP A 42 8.17 -1.40 12.45
N SER A 43 8.95 -0.55 11.77
CA SER A 43 8.42 0.49 10.87
C SER A 43 7.77 -0.11 9.62
N VAL A 44 8.40 -1.10 8.99
CA VAL A 44 7.81 -1.85 7.86
C VAL A 44 6.58 -2.64 8.32
N TYR A 45 6.66 -3.28 9.47
CA TYR A 45 5.56 -4.04 10.06
C TYR A 45 4.35 -3.14 10.33
N PHE A 46 4.54 -2.00 11.00
CA PHE A 46 3.46 -1.07 11.27
C PHE A 46 2.90 -0.45 9.99
N ALA A 47 3.76 -0.03 9.06
CA ALA A 47 3.34 0.50 7.76
C ALA A 47 2.51 -0.51 6.95
N THR A 48 2.90 -1.79 6.98
CA THR A 48 2.20 -2.87 6.26
C THR A 48 0.87 -3.19 6.93
N THR A 49 0.86 -3.47 8.24
CA THR A 49 -0.36 -3.84 8.98
C THR A 49 -1.39 -2.71 8.99
N THR A 50 -0.95 -1.46 8.99
CA THR A 50 -1.82 -0.27 8.83
C THR A 50 -2.39 -0.20 7.42
N LEU A 51 -1.56 -0.38 6.38
CA LEU A 51 -2.01 -0.33 4.98
C LEU A 51 -3.01 -1.44 4.66
N THR A 52 -2.81 -2.64 5.21
CA THR A 52 -3.71 -3.79 5.04
C THR A 52 -4.88 -3.78 6.02
N THR A 53 -5.05 -2.71 6.79
CA THR A 53 -6.12 -2.53 7.80
C THR A 53 -6.20 -3.66 8.84
N VAL A 54 -5.08 -4.34 9.10
CA VAL A 54 -5.00 -5.40 10.13
C VAL A 54 -4.89 -4.77 11.51
N GLY A 55 -3.94 -3.83 11.67
CA GLY A 55 -3.83 -2.96 12.85
C GLY A 55 -3.88 -3.68 14.20
N TYR A 56 -2.93 -4.57 14.50
CA TYR A 56 -2.90 -5.34 15.74
C TYR A 56 -2.90 -4.49 17.03
N GLY A 57 -2.40 -3.25 16.96
CA GLY A 57 -2.38 -2.29 18.08
C GLY A 57 -1.25 -2.51 19.09
N ASP A 58 -0.38 -3.47 18.84
CA ASP A 58 0.87 -3.73 19.56
C ASP A 58 1.90 -2.60 19.38
N LEU A 59 1.95 -2.02 18.18
CA LEU A 59 2.66 -0.78 17.87
C LEU A 59 1.65 0.32 17.53
N HIS A 60 1.88 1.53 18.03
CA HIS A 60 1.07 2.71 17.75
C HIS A 60 1.91 3.99 17.89
N PRO A 61 1.70 5.01 17.03
CA PRO A 61 2.48 6.24 17.07
C PRO A 61 2.25 6.98 18.40
N ALA A 62 3.33 7.24 19.11
CA ALA A 62 3.30 7.98 20.37
C ALA A 62 3.33 9.49 20.12
N THR A 63 4.01 9.93 19.07
CA THR A 63 4.17 11.35 18.74
C THR A 63 2.93 11.90 18.02
N ASP A 64 2.63 13.17 18.24
CA ASP A 64 1.51 13.82 17.55
C ASP A 64 1.76 13.92 16.03
N ALA A 65 3.01 14.09 15.62
CA ALA A 65 3.41 14.04 14.22
C ALA A 65 3.15 12.66 13.59
N GLY A 66 3.49 11.57 14.30
CA GLY A 66 3.24 10.21 13.83
C GLY A 66 1.76 9.87 13.75
N LYS A 67 0.94 10.36 14.68
CA LYS A 67 -0.53 10.24 14.62
C LYS A 67 -1.09 10.95 13.39
N ILE A 68 -0.71 12.21 13.16
CA ILE A 68 -1.14 12.99 11.99
C ILE A 68 -0.70 12.30 10.69
N PHE A 69 0.56 11.84 10.64
CA PHE A 69 1.08 11.08 9.51
C PHE A 69 0.26 9.82 9.25
N THR A 70 -0.04 9.05 10.29
CA THR A 70 -0.83 7.81 10.20
C THR A 70 -2.21 8.07 9.62
N ILE A 71 -2.88 9.16 10.02
CA ILE A 71 -4.19 9.56 9.48
C ILE A 71 -4.09 9.78 7.96
N ILE A 72 -3.10 10.53 7.49
CA ILE A 72 -2.89 10.81 6.06
C ILE A 72 -2.48 9.53 5.31
N TYR A 73 -1.66 8.70 5.94
CA TYR A 73 -1.16 7.45 5.38
C TYR A 73 -2.28 6.45 5.13
N VAL A 74 -3.22 6.30 6.07
CA VAL A 74 -4.39 5.40 5.93
C VAL A 74 -5.29 5.83 4.76
N LEU A 75 -5.52 7.13 4.56
CA LEU A 75 -6.31 7.64 3.42
C LEU A 75 -5.67 7.24 2.08
N SER A 76 -4.34 7.33 2.00
CA SER A 76 -3.57 6.90 0.83
C SER A 76 -3.70 5.39 0.61
N GLY A 77 -3.70 4.61 1.69
CA GLY A 77 -3.89 3.17 1.65
C GLY A 77 -5.24 2.73 1.09
N VAL A 78 -6.31 3.41 1.48
CA VAL A 78 -7.67 3.13 0.97
C VAL A 78 -7.73 3.31 -0.56
N ALA A 79 -7.18 4.41 -1.09
CA ALA A 79 -7.17 4.66 -2.53
C ALA A 79 -6.44 3.55 -3.32
N ILE A 80 -5.30 3.08 -2.81
CA ILE A 80 -4.53 1.99 -3.43
C ILE A 80 -5.27 0.66 -3.32
N ALA A 81 -5.90 0.36 -2.18
CA ALA A 81 -6.70 -0.86 -2.00
C ALA A 81 -7.82 -0.93 -3.05
N PHE A 82 -8.52 0.18 -3.31
CA PHE A 82 -9.51 0.27 -4.39
C PHE A 82 -8.90 0.04 -5.78
N TYR A 83 -7.74 0.61 -6.07
CA TYR A 83 -7.05 0.40 -7.35
C TYR A 83 -6.66 -1.06 -7.58
N VAL A 84 -6.09 -1.71 -6.55
CA VAL A 84 -5.71 -3.13 -6.59
C VAL A 84 -6.94 -4.00 -6.79
N LEU A 85 -8.01 -3.78 -6.02
CA LEU A 85 -9.26 -4.51 -6.14
C LEU A 85 -9.86 -4.38 -7.55
N SER A 86 -9.87 -3.16 -8.09
CA SER A 86 -10.33 -2.89 -9.47
C SER A 86 -9.49 -3.62 -10.51
N SER A 87 -8.17 -3.66 -10.35
CA SER A 87 -7.27 -4.38 -11.24
C SER A 87 -7.46 -5.90 -11.18
N MET A 88 -7.67 -6.45 -9.98
CA MET A 88 -7.99 -7.87 -9.81
C MET A 88 -9.35 -8.24 -10.40
N GLY A 89 -10.35 -7.38 -10.23
CA GLY A 89 -11.68 -7.57 -10.82
C GLY A 89 -11.63 -7.69 -12.35
N ARG A 90 -10.84 -6.85 -13.03
CA ARG A 90 -10.61 -6.94 -14.49
C ARG A 90 -9.92 -8.24 -14.90
N PHE A 91 -8.97 -8.72 -14.10
CA PHE A 91 -8.30 -10.00 -14.34
C PHE A 91 -9.27 -11.19 -14.23
N MET A 92 -10.12 -11.19 -13.19
CA MET A 92 -11.09 -12.26 -12.94
C MET A 92 -12.26 -12.25 -13.92
N ALA A 93 -12.71 -11.08 -14.36
CA ALA A 93 -13.78 -10.93 -15.35
C ALA A 93 -13.42 -11.47 -16.74
N GLY A 94 -12.19 -11.97 -16.94
CA GLY A 94 -11.79 -12.59 -18.18
C GLY A 94 -11.72 -11.59 -19.33
N GLU A 95 -11.31 -10.34 -19.05
CA GLU A 95 -11.01 -9.34 -20.08
C GLU A 95 -9.76 -9.71 -20.94
N LEU A 96 -9.54 -11.01 -21.21
CA LEU A 96 -8.46 -11.63 -21.98
C LEU A 96 -8.88 -11.97 -23.42
#